data_AF-A0A317TY86-F1
#
_entry.id   AF-A0A317TY86-F1
#
_cell.length_a   1.000
_cell.length_b   1.000
_cell.length_c   1.000
_cell.angle_alpha   90.00
_cell.angle_beta   90.00
_cell.angle_gamma   90.00
#
_symmetry.space_group_name_H-M   'P 1'
#
loop_
_entity.id
_entity.type
_entity.pdbx_description
1 polymer ?
#
loop_
_entity_poly.entity_id
_entity_poly.type
_entity_poly.pdbx_seq_one_letter_code
_entity_poly.pdbx_strand_id
1 'polypeptide(L)'
;MSDKFNEVIQDIAVRHGVVLGKDDPILILQTMNVKLLEENRRVQEAMLAKFREEIESISSQWKDRVLFRSAMKNMISSSLAEARDITQQARTFSRYALLSSTVILIGSCLFIFISLEHILR
;
A
#
# COMPACT_ATOMS: atom_id res chain seq x y z
N MET A 1 11.48 18.80 -44.14
CA MET A 1 11.53 17.39 -44.60
C MET A 1 11.41 17.26 -46.12
N SER A 2 10.73 18.16 -46.84
CA SER A 2 10.56 18.07 -48.31
C SER A 2 11.86 18.13 -49.10
N ASP A 3 12.81 18.99 -48.70
CA ASP A 3 13.94 19.32 -49.57
C ASP A 3 14.97 18.18 -49.63
N LYS A 4 15.35 17.64 -48.47
CA LYS A 4 16.17 16.42 -48.38
C LYS A 4 15.52 15.22 -49.05
N PHE A 5 14.18 15.14 -49.05
CA PHE A 5 13.47 14.03 -49.65
C PHE A 5 13.44 14.13 -51.18
N ASN A 6 13.20 15.32 -51.72
CA ASN A 6 13.31 15.58 -53.16
C ASN A 6 14.73 15.33 -53.67
N GLU A 7 15.75 15.68 -52.88
CA GLU A 7 17.15 15.41 -53.19
C GLU A 7 17.43 13.90 -53.29
N VAL A 8 16.88 13.09 -52.37
CA VAL A 8 16.97 11.63 -52.41
C VAL A 8 16.23 11.02 -53.60
N ILE A 9 15.03 11.52 -53.93
CA ILE A 9 14.29 11.05 -55.11
C ILE A 9 15.10 11.33 -56.39
N GLN A 10 15.66 12.53 -56.51
CA GLN A 10 16.45 12.93 -57.67
C GLN A 10 17.74 12.12 -57.78
N ASP A 11 18.41 11.84 -56.65
CA ASP A 11 19.61 11.01 -56.59
C ASP A 11 19.34 9.55 -56.99
N ILE A 12 18.22 8.95 -56.52
CA ILE A 12 17.80 7.60 -56.92
C ILE A 12 17.50 7.55 -58.42
N ALA A 13 16.79 8.55 -58.94
CA ALA A 13 16.44 8.63 -60.35
C ALA A 13 17.70 8.71 -61.25
N VAL A 14 18.70 9.53 -60.86
CA VAL A 14 19.97 9.68 -61.58
C VAL A 14 20.82 8.41 -61.52
N ARG A 15 20.97 7.79 -60.35
CA ARG A 15 21.82 6.59 -60.19
C ARG A 15 21.27 5.35 -60.86
N HIS A 16 19.95 5.17 -60.84
CA HIS A 16 19.31 3.93 -61.26
C HIS A 16 18.60 4.06 -62.61
N GLY A 17 18.58 5.25 -63.21
CA GLY A 17 17.96 5.50 -64.51
C GLY A 17 16.43 5.32 -64.51
N VAL A 18 15.80 5.48 -63.36
CA VAL A 18 14.35 5.32 -63.18
C VAL A 18 13.68 6.69 -63.00
N VAL A 19 12.50 6.88 -63.59
CA VAL A 19 11.71 8.11 -63.41
C VAL A 19 10.69 7.89 -62.30
N LEU A 20 10.93 8.50 -61.15
CA LEU A 20 10.00 8.47 -60.02
C LEU A 20 9.05 9.67 -60.10
N GLY A 21 7.81 9.42 -60.50
CA GLY A 21 6.74 10.40 -60.48
C GLY A 21 6.09 10.52 -59.10
N LYS A 22 5.36 11.61 -58.85
CA LYS A 22 4.63 11.79 -57.58
C LYS A 22 3.55 10.71 -57.35
N ASP A 23 3.05 10.14 -58.44
CA ASP A 23 2.08 9.05 -58.46
C ASP A 23 2.74 7.67 -58.56
N ASP A 24 4.07 7.59 -58.40
CA ASP A 24 4.79 6.32 -58.42
C ASP A 24 4.33 5.45 -57.23
N PRO A 25 3.93 4.19 -57.46
CA PRO A 25 3.46 3.28 -56.41
C PRO A 25 4.47 3.10 -55.27
N ILE A 26 5.78 3.16 -55.54
CA ILE A 26 6.84 3.05 -54.51
C ILE A 26 6.80 4.26 -53.58
N LEU A 27 6.59 5.47 -54.10
CA LEU A 27 6.48 6.67 -53.27
C LEU A 27 5.17 6.71 -52.47
N ILE A 28 4.08 6.17 -53.03
CA ILE A 28 2.80 6.01 -52.30
C ILE A 28 2.98 5.03 -51.13
N LEU A 29 3.61 3.88 -51.34
CA LEU A 29 3.91 2.90 -50.28
C LEU A 29 4.80 3.51 -49.20
N GLN A 30 5.83 4.26 -49.59
CA GLN A 30 6.68 4.96 -48.63
C GLN A 30 5.87 5.97 -47.80
N THR A 31 4.99 6.73 -48.44
CA THR A 31 4.13 7.71 -47.76
C THR A 31 3.20 7.03 -46.76
N MET A 32 2.60 5.89 -47.14
CA MET A 32 1.78 5.08 -46.23
C MET A 32 2.59 4.52 -45.06
N ASN A 33 3.80 4.02 -45.30
CA ASN A 33 4.68 3.54 -44.24
C ASN A 33 5.04 4.65 -43.24
N VAL A 34 5.36 5.85 -43.71
CA VAL A 34 5.65 6.99 -42.82
C VAL A 34 4.43 7.33 -41.96
N LYS A 35 3.22 7.37 -42.55
CA LYS A 35 1.99 7.61 -41.79
C LYS A 35 1.71 6.52 -40.75
N LEU A 36 1.87 5.26 -41.13
CA LEU A 36 1.70 4.12 -40.22
C LEU A 36 2.71 4.17 -39.07
N LEU A 37 3.97 4.51 -39.33
CA LEU A 37 4.99 4.64 -38.28
C LEU A 37 4.64 5.76 -37.30
N GLU A 38 4.17 6.91 -37.81
CA GLU A 38 3.76 8.03 -36.97
C GLU A 38 2.50 7.70 -36.13
N GLU A 39 1.52 7.01 -36.73
CA GLU A 39 0.35 6.52 -35.99
C GLU A 39 0.72 5.50 -34.93
N ASN A 40 1.59 4.52 -35.26
CA ASN A 40 2.10 3.55 -34.29
C ASN A 40 2.85 4.24 -33.15
N ARG A 41 3.68 5.26 -33.45
CA ARG A 41 4.37 6.05 -32.42
C ARG A 41 3.37 6.71 -31.46
N ARG A 42 2.31 7.33 -32.00
CA ARG A 42 1.27 7.95 -31.16
C ARG A 42 0.53 6.94 -30.30
N VAL A 43 0.19 5.77 -30.85
CA VAL A 43 -0.47 4.69 -30.10
C VAL A 43 0.45 4.19 -28.98
N GLN A 44 1.74 4.01 -29.26
CA GLN A 44 2.72 3.61 -28.25
C GLN A 44 2.86 4.67 -27.15
N GLU A 45 2.91 5.95 -27.49
CA GLU A 45 2.97 7.05 -26.51
C GLU A 45 1.71 7.10 -25.64
N ALA A 46 0.52 6.96 -26.23
CA ALA A 46 -0.73 6.90 -25.49
C ALA A 46 -0.79 5.68 -24.55
N MET A 47 -0.30 4.52 -25.00
CA MET A 47 -0.21 3.32 -24.17
C MET A 47 0.76 3.51 -22.99
N LEU A 48 1.91 4.13 -23.21
CA LEU A 48 2.87 4.44 -22.16
C LEU A 48 2.31 5.45 -21.15
N ALA A 49 1.58 6.46 -21.61
CA ALA A 49 0.91 7.42 -20.74
C ALA A 49 -0.11 6.73 -19.84
N LYS A 50 -0.95 5.85 -20.41
CA LYS A 50 -1.92 5.06 -19.66
C LYS A 50 -1.25 4.14 -18.63
N PHE A 51 -0.18 3.45 -19.03
CA PHE A 51 0.57 2.58 -18.12
C PHE A 51 1.17 3.37 -16.95
N ARG A 52 1.69 4.57 -17.21
CA ARG A 52 2.19 5.47 -16.16
C ARG A 52 1.09 5.87 -15.18
N GLU A 53 -0.09 6.25 -15.68
CA GLU A 53 -1.26 6.59 -14.87
C GLU A 53 -1.72 5.40 -14.00
N GLU A 54 -1.79 4.20 -14.58
CA GLU A 54 -2.15 2.99 -13.83
C GLU A 54 -1.14 2.67 -12.73
N ILE A 55 0.17 2.80 -13.00
CA ILE A 55 1.21 2.63 -11.98
C ILE A 55 1.05 3.65 -10.85
N GLU A 56 0.81 4.92 -11.18
CA GLU A 56 0.64 5.98 -10.18
C GLU A 56 -0.59 5.73 -9.31
N SER A 57 -1.69 5.29 -9.92
CA SER A 57 -2.92 4.88 -9.22
C SER A 57 -2.69 3.68 -8.30
N ILE A 58 -1.98 2.65 -8.76
CA ILE A 58 -1.67 1.47 -7.94
C ILE A 58 -0.75 1.86 -6.78
N SER A 59 0.24 2.72 -7.03
CA SER A 59 1.20 3.20 -6.04
C SER A 59 0.52 4.01 -4.93
N SER A 60 -0.37 4.94 -5.28
CA SER A 60 -1.13 5.72 -4.31
C SER A 60 -2.03 4.82 -3.45
N GLN A 61 -2.77 3.90 -4.06
CA GLN A 61 -3.58 2.92 -3.34
C GLN A 61 -2.76 2.05 -2.39
N TRP A 62 -1.56 1.64 -2.80
CA TRP A 62 -0.66 0.89 -1.92
C TRP A 62 -0.19 1.71 -0.72
N LYS A 63 0.18 2.98 -0.94
CA LYS A 63 0.56 3.90 0.14
C LYS A 63 -0.56 4.03 1.17
N ASP A 64 -1.78 4.26 0.72
CA ASP A 64 -2.94 4.41 1.60
C ASP A 64 -3.24 3.12 2.37
N ARG A 65 -3.13 1.95 1.72
CA ARG A 65 -3.29 0.66 2.41
C ARG A 65 -2.22 0.43 3.48
N VAL A 66 -0.97 0.82 3.24
CA VAL A 66 0.10 0.70 4.24
C VAL A 66 -0.16 1.62 5.44
N LEU A 67 -0.58 2.87 5.19
CA LEU A 67 -0.92 3.82 6.24
C LEU A 67 -2.10 3.31 7.08
N PHE A 68 -3.17 2.88 6.43
CA PHE A 68 -4.34 2.30 7.10
C PHE A 68 -3.98 1.08 7.94
N ARG A 69 -3.19 0.14 7.38
CA ARG A 69 -2.74 -1.05 8.11
C ARG A 69 -1.90 -0.69 9.33
N SER A 70 -1.02 0.30 9.21
CA SER A 70 -0.19 0.78 10.34
C SER A 70 -1.05 1.39 11.44
N ALA A 71 -1.98 2.29 11.08
CA ALA A 71 -2.92 2.90 12.03
C ALA A 71 -3.76 1.85 12.76
N MET A 72 -4.30 0.87 12.02
CA MET A 72 -5.07 -0.23 12.59
C MET A 72 -4.24 -1.09 13.54
N LYS A 73 -3.00 -1.43 13.17
CA LYS A 73 -2.08 -2.18 14.06
C LYS A 73 -1.83 -1.41 15.36
N ASN A 74 -1.58 -0.10 15.27
CA ASN A 74 -1.33 0.73 16.44
C ASN A 74 -2.55 0.81 17.36
N MET A 75 -3.75 0.99 16.79
CA MET A 75 -5.00 1.00 17.53
C MET A 75 -5.27 -0.34 18.23
N ILE A 76 -5.08 -1.47 17.52
CA ILE A 76 -5.23 -2.82 18.09
C ILE A 76 -4.19 -3.04 19.20
N SER A 77 -2.94 -2.63 19.01
CA SER A 77 -1.93 -2.77 20.07
C SER A 77 -2.24 -1.92 21.29
N SER A 78 -2.76 -0.71 21.11
CA SER A 78 -3.12 0.19 22.21
C SER A 78 -4.30 -0.37 23.01
N SER A 79 -5.36 -0.81 22.32
CA SER A 79 -6.52 -1.42 22.97
C SER A 79 -6.16 -2.73 23.68
N LEU A 80 -5.27 -3.54 23.09
CA LEU A 80 -4.77 -4.75 23.75
C LEU A 80 -3.93 -4.43 24.99
N ALA A 81 -3.12 -3.36 24.96
CA ALA A 81 -2.36 -2.91 26.11
C ALA A 81 -3.29 -2.44 27.25
N GLU A 82 -4.30 -1.64 26.92
CA GLU A 82 -5.30 -1.18 27.89
C GLU A 82 -6.08 -2.35 28.51
N ALA A 83 -6.53 -3.31 27.69
CA ALA A 83 -7.19 -4.51 28.18
C ALA A 83 -6.26 -5.34 29.10
N ARG A 84 -4.97 -5.43 28.77
CA ARG A 84 -3.98 -6.09 29.64
C ARG A 84 -3.84 -5.36 30.98
N ASP A 85 -3.76 -4.03 30.98
CA ASP A 85 -3.65 -3.24 32.21
C ASP A 85 -4.87 -3.42 33.11
N ILE A 86 -6.09 -3.37 32.54
CA ILE A 86 -7.34 -3.62 33.28
C ILE A 86 -7.34 -5.02 33.88
N THR A 87 -6.98 -6.06 33.10
CA THR A 87 -6.94 -7.44 33.63
C THR A 87 -5.86 -7.62 34.70
N GLN A 88 -4.73 -6.94 34.58
CA GLN A 88 -3.67 -6.97 35.58
C GLN A 88 -4.10 -6.26 36.87
N GLN A 89 -4.77 -5.12 36.76
CA GLN A 89 -5.35 -4.41 37.91
C GLN A 89 -6.45 -5.24 38.60
N ALA A 90 -7.30 -5.93 37.84
CA ALA A 90 -8.30 -6.83 38.40
C ALA A 90 -7.65 -7.98 39.19
N ARG A 91 -6.54 -8.54 38.68
CA ARG A 91 -5.78 -9.59 39.37
C ARG A 91 -5.14 -9.08 40.67
N THR A 92 -4.58 -7.88 40.68
CA THR A 92 -3.98 -7.32 41.91
C THR A 92 -5.06 -7.01 42.94
N PHE A 93 -6.17 -6.39 42.53
CA PHE A 93 -7.30 -6.13 43.42
C PHE A 93 -7.84 -7.43 44.05
N SER A 94 -8.05 -8.46 43.23
CA SER A 94 -8.50 -9.78 43.72
C SER A 94 -7.51 -10.37 44.74
N ARG A 95 -6.20 -10.29 44.50
CA ARG A 95 -5.18 -10.74 45.47
C ARG A 95 -5.25 -9.95 46.78
N TYR A 96 -5.37 -8.63 46.72
CA TYR A 96 -5.50 -7.81 47.93
C TYR A 96 -6.77 -8.12 48.71
N ALA A 97 -7.90 -8.33 48.03
CA ALA A 97 -9.18 -8.67 48.66
C ALA A 97 -9.12 -10.04 49.39
N LEU A 98 -8.44 -11.02 48.80
CA LEU A 98 -8.24 -12.32 49.45
C LEU A 98 -7.35 -12.19 50.70
N LEU A 99 -6.26 -11.43 50.61
CA LEU A 99 -5.35 -11.23 51.75
C LEU A 99 -6.01 -10.42 52.89
N SER A 100 -6.82 -9.41 52.58
CA SER A 100 -7.50 -8.64 53.62
C SER A 100 -8.54 -9.50 54.34
N SER A 101 -9.29 -10.34 53.61
CA SER A 101 -10.27 -11.25 54.19
C SER A 101 -9.63 -12.28 55.14
N THR A 102 -8.49 -12.87 54.77
CA THR A 102 -7.80 -13.83 55.64
C THR A 102 -7.30 -13.18 56.93
N VAL A 103 -6.76 -11.96 56.85
CA VAL A 103 -6.30 -11.22 58.03
C VAL A 103 -7.47 -10.92 58.98
N ILE A 104 -8.62 -10.49 58.46
CA ILE A 104 -9.83 -10.23 59.26
C ILE A 104 -10.32 -11.52 59.94
N LEU A 105 -10.40 -12.63 59.20
CA LEU A 105 -10.82 -13.92 59.75
C LEU A 105 -9.89 -14.39 60.87
N ILE A 106 -8.58 -14.33 60.67
CA ILE A 106 -7.59 -14.70 61.70
C ILE A 106 -7.78 -13.85 62.96
N GLY A 107 -7.90 -12.53 62.83
CA GLY A 107 -8.14 -11.64 63.96
C GLY A 107 -9.43 -11.98 64.71
N SER A 108 -10.52 -12.25 63.98
CA SER A 108 -11.81 -12.62 64.59
C SER A 108 -11.74 -13.95 65.34
N CYS A 109 -11.06 -14.96 64.79
CA CYS A 109 -10.87 -16.24 65.46
C CYS A 109 -10.07 -16.08 66.77
N LEU A 110 -8.97 -15.32 66.74
CA LEU A 110 -8.16 -15.06 67.94
C LEU A 110 -8.96 -14.36 69.05
N PHE A 111 -9.79 -13.39 68.69
CA PHE A 111 -10.65 -12.69 69.65
C PHE A 111 -11.65 -13.63 70.33
N ILE A 112 -12.25 -14.54 69.56
CA ILE A 112 -13.18 -15.55 70.10
C ILE A 112 -12.43 -16.51 71.04
N PHE A 113 -11.25 -16.98 70.66
CA PHE A 113 -10.42 -17.85 71.50
C PHE A 113 -10.09 -17.22 72.86
N ILE A 114 -9.62 -15.97 72.86
CA ILE A 114 -9.30 -15.24 74.09
C ILE A 114 -10.55 -15.06 74.96
N SER A 115 -11.68 -14.71 74.34
CA SER A 115 -12.94 -14.52 75.06
C SER A 115 -13.45 -15.81 75.70
N LEU A 116 -13.30 -16.94 75.01
CA LEU A 116 -13.69 -18.27 75.52
C LEU A 116 -12.78 -18.71 76.68
N GLU A 117 -11.47 -18.47 76.58
CA GLU A 117 -10.51 -18.77 77.65
C GLU A 117 -10.79 -17.96 78.92
N HIS A 118 -11.22 -16.70 78.78
CA HIS A 118 -11.64 -15.86 79.90
C HIS A 118 -12.94 -16.34 80.56
N ILE A 119 -13.88 -16.92 79.80
CA ILE A 119 -15.16 -17.45 80.34
C ILE A 119 -14.95 -18.79 81.07
N LEU A 120 -13.99 -19.60 80.64
CA LEU A 120 -13.75 -20.94 81.17
C LEU A 120 -12.87 -20.94 82.45
N ARG A 121 -12.33 -19.79 82.84
CA ARG A 121 -11.45 -19.60 84.00
C ARG A 121 -12.20 -18.96 85.17
#